data_AF-A0A0R1QMJ4-F1
#
_entry.id   AF-A0A0R1QMJ4-F1
#
_cell.length_a   1.000
_cell.length_b   1.000
_cell.length_c   1.000
_cell.angle_alpha   90.00
_cell.angle_beta   90.00
_cell.angle_gamma   90.00
#
_symmetry.space_group_name_H-M   'P 1'
#
loop_
_entity.id
_entity.type
_entity.pdbx_description
1 polymer ?
#
loop_
_entity_poly.entity_id
_entity_poly.type
_entity_poly.pdbx_seq_one_letter_code
_entity_poly.pdbx_strand_id
1 'polypeptide(L)'
;MGGGKSSKISKPQEQMIITIEADKRLAMLEREKEAIDKCLIVASDDTKTIISELYFREHPYYRIDGLILNGMIHCSRAQAFRLKHEFLNNLANELGLLDPY
;
A
#
# COMPACT_ATOMS: atom_id res chain seq x y z
N MET A 1 7.54 -20.01 -55.96
CA MET A 1 6.64 -20.89 -55.18
C MET A 1 7.51 -21.73 -54.26
N GLY A 2 7.30 -21.67 -52.95
CA GLY A 2 8.07 -22.45 -51.98
C GLY A 2 8.03 -21.82 -50.59
N GLY A 3 6.98 -22.11 -49.83
CA GLY A 3 6.78 -21.62 -48.47
C GLY A 3 7.73 -22.25 -47.45
N GLY A 4 8.09 -21.48 -46.43
CA GLY A 4 8.80 -21.91 -45.24
C GLY A 4 8.03 -21.46 -44.00
N LYS A 5 7.71 -22.41 -43.14
CA LYS A 5 6.69 -22.37 -42.08
C LYS A 5 6.94 -21.27 -41.05
N SER A 6 5.95 -20.41 -40.84
CA SER A 6 5.85 -19.60 -39.62
C SER A 6 5.62 -20.54 -38.45
N SER A 7 6.64 -20.72 -37.62
CA SER A 7 6.53 -21.43 -36.35
C SER A 7 5.62 -20.62 -35.43
N LYS A 8 4.32 -20.88 -35.48
CA LYS A 8 3.42 -20.66 -34.34
C LYS A 8 3.79 -21.67 -33.25
N ILE A 9 4.99 -21.56 -32.69
CA ILE A 9 5.25 -22.01 -31.34
C ILE A 9 4.55 -20.95 -30.49
N SER A 10 3.23 -21.05 -30.38
CA SER A 10 2.51 -20.39 -29.28
C SER A 10 3.11 -21.00 -28.03
N LYS A 11 3.73 -20.17 -27.21
CA LYS A 11 4.62 -20.56 -26.13
C LYS A 11 3.80 -20.73 -24.85
N PRO A 12 3.26 -21.93 -24.55
CA PRO A 12 2.55 -22.16 -23.29
C PRO A 12 3.45 -21.86 -22.09
N GLN A 13 4.78 -22.03 -22.24
CA GLN A 13 5.76 -21.68 -21.22
C GLN A 13 5.84 -20.16 -20.98
N GLU A 14 5.87 -19.32 -22.02
CA GLU A 14 5.87 -17.86 -21.80
C GLU A 14 4.53 -17.38 -21.25
N GLN A 15 3.41 -17.93 -21.73
CA GLN A 15 2.09 -17.59 -21.21
C GLN A 15 1.93 -18.02 -19.74
N MET A 16 2.48 -19.17 -19.35
CA MET A 16 2.54 -19.63 -17.96
C MET A 16 3.45 -18.74 -17.10
N ILE A 17 4.61 -18.31 -17.61
CA ILE A 17 5.50 -17.38 -16.91
C ILE A 17 4.80 -16.03 -16.68
N ILE A 18 4.10 -15.50 -17.69
CA ILE A 18 3.30 -14.27 -17.58
C ILE A 18 2.21 -14.43 -16.52
N THR A 19 1.50 -15.56 -16.48
CA THR A 19 0.49 -15.85 -15.46
C THR A 19 1.10 -15.94 -14.07
N ILE A 20 2.21 -16.65 -13.89
CA ILE A 20 2.89 -16.77 -12.58
C ILE A 20 3.38 -15.41 -12.06
N GLU A 21 3.93 -14.57 -12.94
CA GLU A 21 4.35 -13.21 -12.55
C GLU A 21 3.17 -12.32 -12.19
N ALA A 22 2.07 -12.41 -12.93
CA ALA A 22 0.83 -11.70 -12.62
C ALA A 22 0.26 -12.12 -11.26
N ASP A 23 0.21 -13.43 -11.00
CA ASP A 23 -0.25 -13.99 -9.72
C ASP A 23 0.64 -13.57 -8.55
N LYS A 24 1.97 -13.54 -8.74
CA LYS A 24 2.90 -13.05 -7.72
C LYS A 24 2.69 -11.57 -7.40
N ARG A 25 2.47 -10.74 -8.44
CA ARG A 25 2.16 -9.31 -8.24
C ARG A 25 0.83 -9.13 -7.53
N LEU A 26 -0.18 -9.90 -7.91
CA LEU A 26 -1.49 -9.87 -7.27
C LEU A 26 -1.39 -10.26 -5.79
N ALA A 27 -0.71 -11.37 -5.49
CA ALA A 27 -0.49 -11.83 -4.12
C ALA A 27 0.29 -10.81 -3.27
N MET A 28 1.23 -10.08 -3.87
CA MET A 28 1.95 -9.00 -3.18
C MET A 28 1.02 -7.83 -2.83
N LEU A 29 0.19 -7.39 -3.79
CA LEU A 29 -0.81 -6.33 -3.57
C LEU A 29 -1.85 -6.73 -2.51
N GLU A 30 -2.31 -7.99 -2.54
CA GLU A 30 -3.23 -8.54 -1.54
C GLU A 30 -2.59 -8.54 -0.15
N ARG A 31 -1.33 -8.97 -0.04
CA ARG A 31 -0.59 -8.94 1.22
C ARG A 31 -0.41 -7.52 1.76
N GLU A 32 -0.10 -6.56 0.88
CA GLU A 32 0.03 -5.16 1.26
C GLU A 32 -1.30 -4.60 1.77
N LYS A 33 -2.38 -4.87 1.05
CA LYS A 33 -3.73 -4.49 1.46
C LYS A 33 -4.08 -5.10 2.83
N GLU A 34 -3.82 -6.39 3.03
CA GLU A 34 -4.13 -7.07 4.29
C GLU A 34 -3.34 -6.49 5.47
N ALA A 35 -2.07 -6.17 5.27
CA ALA A 35 -1.23 -5.53 6.28
C ALA A 35 -1.77 -4.13 6.66
N ILE A 36 -2.14 -3.32 5.65
CA ILE A 36 -2.76 -2.01 5.86
C ILE A 36 -4.07 -2.14 6.65
N ASP A 37 -4.94 -3.06 6.25
CA ASP A 37 -6.24 -3.28 6.91
C ASP A 37 -6.05 -3.71 8.37
N LYS A 38 -5.09 -4.59 8.66
CA LYS A 38 -4.72 -4.97 10.05
C LYS A 38 -4.27 -3.77 10.88
N CYS A 39 -3.36 -2.95 10.34
CA CYS A 39 -2.87 -1.77 11.05
C CYS A 39 -3.99 -0.73 11.28
N LEU A 40 -4.92 -0.57 10.34
CA LEU A 40 -6.04 0.36 10.47
C LEU A 40 -7.07 -0.09 11.51
N ILE A 41 -7.31 -1.40 11.66
CA ILE A 41 -8.26 -1.93 12.66
C ILE A 41 -7.85 -1.53 14.08
N VAL A 42 -6.57 -1.60 14.39
CA VAL A 42 -6.03 -1.28 15.73
C VAL A 42 -5.73 0.21 15.93
N ALA A 43 -5.69 0.99 14.84
CA ALA A 43 -5.38 2.41 14.89
C ALA A 43 -6.51 3.23 15.55
N SER A 44 -6.13 4.32 16.22
CA SER A 44 -7.09 5.31 16.72
C SER A 44 -7.79 6.05 15.57
N ASP A 45 -8.96 6.63 15.85
CA ASP A 45 -9.72 7.33 14.82
C ASP A 45 -8.97 8.55 14.25
N ASP A 46 -8.26 9.31 15.08
CA ASP A 46 -7.34 10.36 14.62
C ASP A 46 -6.29 9.80 13.64
N THR A 47 -5.71 8.64 13.94
CA THR A 47 -4.70 8.00 13.06
C THR A 47 -5.33 7.57 11.74
N LYS A 48 -6.52 6.98 11.75
CA LYS A 48 -7.26 6.60 10.53
C LYS A 48 -7.54 7.82 9.67
N THR A 49 -7.98 8.94 10.27
CA THR A 49 -8.22 10.20 9.56
C THR A 49 -6.93 10.75 8.95
N ILE A 50 -5.82 10.75 9.71
CA ILE A 50 -4.51 11.18 9.21
C ILE A 50 -4.07 10.33 8.01
N ILE A 51 -4.12 9.00 8.13
CA ILE A 51 -3.61 8.09 7.09
C ILE A 51 -4.51 8.14 5.85
N SER A 52 -5.83 8.16 6.01
CA SER A 52 -6.76 8.23 4.88
C SER A 52 -6.63 9.52 4.09
N GLU A 53 -6.52 10.66 4.76
CA GLU A 53 -6.36 11.95 4.08
C GLU A 53 -5.00 12.05 3.38
N LEU A 54 -3.92 11.58 4.02
CA LEU A 54 -2.56 11.77 3.50
C LEU A 54 -2.11 10.71 2.48
N TYR A 55 -2.61 9.47 2.57
CA TYR A 55 -2.09 8.34 1.80
C TYR A 55 -3.14 7.63 0.92
N PHE A 56 -4.43 7.68 1.26
CA PHE A 56 -5.47 7.04 0.42
C PHE A 56 -6.16 8.00 -0.54
N ARG A 57 -6.13 9.30 -0.28
CA ARG A 57 -6.58 10.29 -1.27
C ARG A 57 -5.55 10.49 -2.35
N GLU A 58 -6.01 10.46 -3.60
CA GLU A 58 -5.21 10.82 -4.78
C GLU A 58 -4.73 12.27 -4.72
N HIS A 59 -5.56 13.16 -4.15
CA HIS A 59 -5.26 14.57 -3.92
C HIS A 59 -5.58 14.95 -2.47
N PRO A 60 -4.58 14.96 -1.56
CA PRO A 60 -4.79 15.35 -0.17
C PRO A 60 -5.19 16.83 -0.10
N TYR A 61 -6.39 17.10 0.42
CA TYR A 61 -6.86 18.48 0.59
C TYR A 61 -6.17 19.15 1.78
N TYR A 62 -5.87 18.35 2.80
CA TYR A 62 -5.33 18.85 4.05
C TYR A 62 -3.99 18.19 4.40
N ARG A 63 -3.04 19.02 4.83
CA ARG A 63 -1.87 18.57 5.59
C ARG A 63 -2.28 18.35 7.05
N ILE A 64 -1.41 17.76 7.87
CA ILE A 64 -1.65 17.57 9.32
C ILE A 64 -2.15 18.86 9.98
N ASP A 65 -1.54 20.00 9.68
CA ASP A 65 -1.98 21.30 10.23
C ASP A 65 -3.42 21.65 9.82
N GLY A 66 -3.80 21.34 8.58
CA GLY A 66 -5.16 21.52 8.08
C GLY A 66 -6.16 20.56 8.72
N LEU A 67 -5.76 19.33 9.05
CA LEU A 67 -6.60 18.38 9.78
C LEU A 67 -6.93 18.90 11.19
N ILE A 68 -5.94 19.50 11.87
CA ILE A 68 -6.11 20.06 13.22
C ILE A 68 -6.97 21.32 13.17
N LEU A 69 -6.66 22.26 12.27
CA LEU A 69 -7.35 23.54 12.17
C LEU A 69 -8.83 23.39 11.80
N ASN A 70 -9.18 22.37 11.00
CA ASN A 70 -10.57 22.06 10.65
C ASN A 70 -11.26 21.13 11.65
N GLY A 71 -10.60 20.76 12.76
CA GLY A 71 -11.17 19.92 13.81
C GLY A 71 -11.45 18.47 13.38
N MET A 72 -10.78 17.99 12.33
CA MET A 72 -10.91 16.60 11.87
C MET A 72 -10.11 15.62 12.73
N ILE A 73 -9.09 16.12 13.44
CA ILE A 73 -8.34 15.37 14.44
C ILE A 73 -8.26 16.18 15.72
N HIS A 74 -8.31 15.50 16.87
CA HIS A 74 -8.38 16.13 18.19
C HIS A 74 -7.05 16.05 18.95
N CYS A 75 -5.94 15.89 18.24
CA CYS A 75 -4.61 15.82 18.81
C CYS A 75 -3.72 17.01 18.44
N SER A 76 -2.69 17.25 19.25
CA SER A 76 -1.69 18.28 18.96
C SER A 76 -0.89 17.93 17.70
N ARG A 77 -0.28 18.93 17.06
CA ARG A 77 0.60 18.72 15.90
C ARG A 77 1.66 17.65 16.17
N ALA A 78 2.38 17.77 17.28
CA ALA A 78 3.42 16.81 17.66
C ALA A 78 2.86 15.38 17.81
N GLN A 79 1.68 15.25 18.43
CA GLN A 79 1.02 13.96 18.60
C GLN A 79 0.55 13.39 17.25
N ALA A 80 0.00 14.21 16.35
CA ALA A 80 -0.39 13.77 15.01
C ALA A 80 0.79 13.22 14.20
N PHE A 81 1.96 13.88 14.26
CA PHE A 81 3.18 13.36 13.65
C PHE A 81 3.65 12.04 14.29
N ARG A 82 3.54 11.91 15.62
CA ARG A 82 3.87 10.68 16.34
C ARG A 82 2.95 9.53 15.92
N LEU A 83 1.64 9.75 15.89
CA LEU A 83 0.64 8.77 15.46
C LEU A 83 0.90 8.30 14.03
N LYS A 84 1.21 9.24 13.11
CA LYS A 84 1.60 8.89 11.75
C LYS A 84 2.83 8.00 11.72
N HIS A 85 3.87 8.35 12.47
CA HIS A 85 5.13 7.61 12.49
C HIS A 85 4.95 6.21 13.09
N GLU A 86 4.22 6.11 14.19
CA GLU A 86 3.86 4.84 14.83
C GLU A 86 3.08 3.92 13.88
N PHE A 87 2.10 4.46 13.15
CA PHE A 87 1.37 3.70 12.14
C PHE A 87 2.29 3.16 11.04
N LEU A 88 3.17 4.00 10.49
CA LEU A 88 4.10 3.59 9.43
C LEU A 88 5.10 2.54 9.92
N ASN A 89 5.56 2.63 11.17
CA ASN A 89 6.43 1.61 11.75
C ASN A 89 5.69 0.28 11.95
N ASN A 90 4.45 0.31 12.42
CA ASN A 90 3.63 -0.90 12.54
C ASN A 90 3.37 -1.54 11.17
N LEU A 91 3.06 -0.72 10.15
CA LEU A 91 2.89 -1.20 8.79
C LEU A 91 4.18 -1.78 8.22
N ALA A 92 5.33 -1.12 8.43
CA ALA A 92 6.63 -1.62 8.00
C ALA A 92 6.97 -2.97 8.67
N ASN A 93 6.61 -3.15 9.95
CA ASN A 93 6.76 -4.43 10.65
C ASN A 93 5.90 -5.53 10.03
N GLU A 94 4.62 -5.25 9.74
CA GLU A 94 3.70 -6.21 9.09
C GLU A 94 4.16 -6.61 7.67
N LEU A 95 4.73 -5.64 6.95
CA LEU A 95 5.27 -5.87 5.61
C LEU A 95 6.66 -6.53 5.62
N GLY A 96 7.32 -6.63 6.78
CA GLY A 96 8.68 -7.13 6.91
C GLY A 96 9.74 -6.20 6.30
N LEU A 97 9.45 -4.90 6.24
CA LEU A 97 10.33 -3.85 5.70
C LEU A 97 11.21 -3.20 6.78
N LEU A 98 10.93 -3.45 8.06
CA LEU A 98 11.77 -2.98 9.15
C LEU A 98 12.95 -3.95 9.33
N ASP A 99 14.15 -3.51 8.98
CA ASP A 99 15.39 -4.25 9.24
C ASP A 99 15.79 -4.04 10.72
N PRO A 100 15.96 -5.10 11.54
CA PRO A 100 16.33 -4.96 12.94
C PRO A 100 17.84 -4.74 13.11
N TYR A 101 18.39 -3.61 12.63
CA TYR A 101 19.80 -3.22 12.88
C TYR A 101 19.99 -1.71 12.99
#